data_AF-A0A352VLA7-F1
#
_entry.id   AF-A0A352VLA7-F1
#
_cell.length_a   1.000
_cell.length_b   1.000
_cell.length_c   1.000
_cell.angle_alpha   90.00
_cell.angle_beta   90.00
_cell.angle_gamma   90.00
#
_symmetry.space_group_name_H-M   'P 1'
#
loop_
_entity.id
_entity.type
_entity.pdbx_description
1 polymer ?
#
loop_
_entity_poly.entity_id
_entity_poly.type
_entity_poly.pdbx_seq_one_letter_code
_entity_poly.pdbx_strand_id
1 'polypeptide(L)'
;ILEIQGEFTAGESFVEAIGLDDATMDVEITANRGDLLSHAGVAREVASEGEGRVELSEIEGDPGIELSFERDAQEARRGPVGVRIDDADLCLRYLGAVIRSVKIGPSPAWLQQRLRGAGARPINNVVDATNFVMLELGQPLHAFDLNGLAGTSIVVRRVREDERSFTTLDGEKRKLTSDMLMICDAERPVAIGGVMGGLDSEVEDDTVDILLECALFDPKSIRSTRKALVMSTDASYRFERGVDPEGMELAMSRAVALIV
;
A
#
# COMPACT_ATOMS: atom_id res chain seq x y z
N ILE A 1 8.20 17.04 -30.59
CA ILE A 1 7.11 17.95 -30.20
C ILE A 1 6.42 17.25 -29.04
N LEU A 2 6.16 17.95 -27.92
CA LEU A 2 5.42 17.38 -26.78
C LEU A 2 3.93 17.53 -27.07
N GLU A 3 3.18 16.43 -27.05
CA GLU A 3 1.72 16.44 -27.18
C GLU A 3 1.11 16.39 -25.77
N ILE A 4 0.33 17.41 -25.42
CA ILE A 4 -0.35 17.54 -24.12
C ILE A 4 -1.83 17.21 -24.29
N GLN A 5 -2.39 16.42 -23.37
CA GLN A 5 -3.81 16.05 -23.35
C GLN A 5 -4.56 16.94 -22.37
N GLY A 6 -5.68 17.53 -22.80
CA GLY A 6 -6.52 18.39 -21.96
C GLY A 6 -7.15 19.54 -22.74
N GLU A 7 -7.97 20.33 -22.04
CA GLU A 7 -8.47 21.61 -22.52
C GLU A 7 -7.54 22.73 -22.05
N PHE A 8 -6.94 23.45 -22.99
CA PHE A 8 -5.94 24.50 -22.74
C PHE A 8 -6.33 25.79 -23.45
N THR A 9 -6.09 26.93 -22.80
CA THR A 9 -6.40 28.24 -23.38
C THR A 9 -5.19 28.80 -24.12
N ALA A 10 -5.34 29.09 -25.42
CA ALA A 10 -4.24 29.65 -26.20
C ALA A 10 -3.72 30.97 -25.59
N GLY A 11 -2.43 31.01 -25.26
CA GLY A 11 -1.77 32.16 -24.64
C GLY A 11 -1.61 32.07 -23.11
N GLU A 12 -2.15 31.03 -22.47
CA GLU A 12 -1.86 30.75 -21.06
C GLU A 12 -0.40 30.31 -20.85
N SER A 13 0.11 30.50 -19.63
CA SER A 13 1.46 30.05 -19.28
C SER A 13 1.53 28.53 -19.39
N PHE A 14 2.46 28.04 -20.21
CA PHE A 14 2.70 26.60 -20.32
C PHE A 14 3.03 25.98 -18.96
N VAL A 15 3.81 26.69 -18.12
CA VAL A 15 4.20 26.21 -16.79
C VAL A 15 2.98 26.03 -15.87
N GLU A 16 2.05 26.97 -15.89
CA GLU A 16 0.81 26.88 -15.10
C GLU A 16 -0.13 25.82 -15.67
N ALA A 17 -0.31 25.79 -16.99
CA ALA A 17 -1.23 24.90 -17.69
C ALA A 17 -0.97 23.41 -17.43
N ILE A 18 0.30 23.01 -17.36
CA ILE A 18 0.68 21.62 -17.09
C ILE A 18 1.13 21.37 -15.65
N GLY A 19 0.88 22.32 -14.75
CA GLY A 19 1.18 22.18 -13.32
C GLY A 19 2.67 21.98 -13.03
N LEU A 20 3.54 22.69 -13.74
CA LEU A 20 4.99 22.71 -13.50
C LEU A 20 5.42 23.81 -12.51
N ASP A 21 4.50 24.68 -12.09
CA ASP A 21 4.73 25.63 -11.00
C ASP A 21 4.61 24.92 -9.65
N ASP A 22 5.52 23.98 -9.40
CA ASP A 22 5.55 23.14 -8.22
C ASP A 22 6.99 23.01 -7.67
N ALA A 23 7.09 22.69 -6.38
CA ALA A 23 8.36 22.52 -5.69
C ALA A 23 8.41 21.17 -4.99
N THR A 24 9.48 20.40 -5.25
CA THR A 24 9.75 19.15 -4.54
C THR A 24 10.75 19.40 -3.41
N MET A 25 10.40 18.99 -2.20
CA MET A 25 11.29 19.00 -1.05
C MET A 25 11.73 17.58 -0.72
N ASP A 26 13.04 17.33 -0.72
CA ASP A 26 13.62 16.10 -0.20
C ASP A 26 13.96 16.29 1.28
N VAL A 27 13.39 15.44 2.14
CA VAL A 27 13.48 15.58 3.60
C VAL A 27 14.17 14.36 4.17
N GLU A 28 15.31 14.58 4.83
CA GLU A 28 15.99 13.52 5.58
C GLU A 28 15.28 13.27 6.92
N ILE A 29 14.68 12.09 7.06
CA ILE A 29 13.87 11.72 8.23
C ILE A 29 14.67 10.88 9.24
N THR A 30 14.77 11.36 10.48
CA THR A 30 15.38 10.60 11.57
C THR A 30 14.54 9.40 11.98
N ALA A 31 15.17 8.35 12.52
CA ALA A 31 14.50 7.08 12.82
C ALA A 31 13.33 7.18 13.81
N ASN A 32 13.28 8.23 14.64
CA ASN A 32 12.20 8.48 15.60
C ASN A 32 11.02 9.28 15.03
N ARG A 33 11.08 9.67 13.75
CA ARG A 33 10.07 10.50 13.08
C ARG A 33 9.36 9.77 11.93
N GLY A 34 8.95 8.52 12.16
CA GLY A 34 8.22 7.72 11.17
C GLY A 34 6.92 8.38 10.68
N ASP A 35 6.32 9.23 11.53
CA ASP A 35 5.15 10.05 11.21
C ASP A 35 5.37 10.94 9.97
N LEU A 36 6.60 11.45 9.77
CA LEU A 36 6.95 12.32 8.66
C LEU A 36 7.15 11.59 7.32
N LEU A 37 6.96 10.27 7.26
CA LEU A 37 7.05 9.48 6.02
C LEU A 37 5.78 9.50 5.17
N SER A 38 4.96 10.53 5.38
CA SER A 38 3.71 10.76 4.69
C SER A 38 3.47 12.26 4.49
N HIS A 39 2.75 12.62 3.43
CA HIS A 39 2.35 14.01 3.19
C HIS A 39 1.46 14.52 4.32
N ALA A 40 0.55 13.68 4.84
CA ALA A 40 -0.28 14.03 5.98
C ALA A 40 0.56 14.31 7.24
N GLY A 41 1.61 13.53 7.49
CA GLY A 41 2.51 13.75 8.63
C GLY A 41 3.32 15.03 8.51
N VAL A 42 3.89 15.30 7.33
CA VAL A 42 4.58 16.57 7.05
C VAL A 42 3.63 17.75 7.18
N ALA A 43 2.41 17.66 6.63
CA ALA A 43 1.41 18.71 6.76
C ALA A 43 1.01 18.96 8.22
N ARG A 44 0.90 17.91 9.05
CA ARG A 44 0.65 18.05 10.50
C ARG A 44 1.79 18.76 11.21
N GLU A 45 3.04 18.45 10.86
CA GLU A 45 4.21 19.13 11.43
C GLU A 45 4.21 20.62 11.10
N VAL A 46 4.01 20.97 9.82
CA VAL A 46 3.96 22.37 9.37
C VAL A 46 2.77 23.11 10.00
N ALA A 47 1.59 22.48 10.07
CA ALA A 47 0.41 23.10 10.67
C ALA A 47 0.55 23.33 12.19
N SER A 48 1.47 22.65 12.87
CA SER A 48 1.69 22.81 14.32
C SER A 48 2.17 24.21 14.71
N GLU A 49 2.75 24.96 13.77
CA GLU A 49 3.18 26.36 13.96
C GLU A 49 2.04 27.38 13.82
N GLY A 50 0.79 26.92 13.62
CA GLY A 50 -0.41 27.76 13.62
C GLY A 50 -0.77 28.39 12.27
N GLU A 51 -0.09 28.00 11.20
CA GLU A 51 -0.26 28.58 9.86
C GLU A 51 -1.38 27.93 9.02
N GLY A 52 -2.10 26.93 9.56
CA GLY A 52 -3.20 26.33 8.80
C GLY A 52 -3.88 25.13 9.47
N ARG A 53 -4.73 24.46 8.67
CA ARG A 53 -5.41 23.20 9.03
C ARG A 53 -5.02 22.14 8.01
N VAL A 54 -4.81 20.91 8.48
CA VAL A 54 -4.61 19.75 7.60
C VAL A 54 -5.96 19.26 7.11
N GLU A 55 -6.16 19.27 5.79
CA GLU A 55 -7.33 18.71 5.13
C GLU A 55 -6.85 17.78 4.01
N LEU A 56 -7.44 16.59 3.92
CA LEU A 56 -7.18 15.68 2.81
C LEU A 56 -7.89 16.21 1.57
N SER A 57 -7.22 16.18 0.43
CA SER A 57 -7.85 16.57 -0.84
C SER A 57 -9.06 15.68 -1.14
N GLU A 58 -10.05 16.18 -1.85
CA GLU A 58 -11.08 15.31 -2.41
C GLU A 58 -10.45 14.42 -3.50
N ILE A 59 -10.91 13.17 -3.61
CA ILE A 59 -10.53 12.30 -4.73
C ILE A 59 -11.51 12.58 -5.86
N GLU A 60 -10.97 12.96 -7.02
CA GLU A 60 -11.78 13.18 -8.21
C GLU A 60 -12.47 11.88 -8.61
N GLY A 61 -13.81 11.90 -8.69
CA GLY A 61 -14.60 10.73 -9.03
C GLY A 61 -14.91 9.78 -7.88
N ASP A 62 -14.60 10.15 -6.62
CA ASP A 62 -14.93 9.34 -5.44
C ASP A 62 -16.44 9.01 -5.42
N PRO A 63 -16.82 7.72 -5.46
CA PRO A 63 -18.21 7.31 -5.44
C PRO A 63 -18.90 7.53 -4.08
N GLY A 64 -18.17 7.96 -3.04
CA GLY A 64 -18.71 8.21 -1.70
C GLY A 64 -19.10 6.92 -0.97
N ILE A 65 -18.36 5.84 -1.20
CA ILE A 65 -18.65 4.53 -0.60
C ILE A 65 -18.24 4.56 0.87
N GLU A 66 -19.23 4.47 1.76
CA GLU A 66 -18.98 4.25 3.18
C GLU A 66 -18.67 2.78 3.46
N LEU A 67 -17.44 2.51 3.91
CA LEU A 67 -17.02 1.18 4.32
C LEU A 67 -17.55 0.81 5.71
N SER A 68 -17.97 -0.45 5.87
CA SER A 68 -18.28 -1.04 7.17
C SER A 68 -17.36 -2.23 7.47
N PHE A 69 -16.79 -2.23 8.67
CA PHE A 69 -15.82 -3.23 9.09
C PHE A 69 -16.46 -4.18 10.11
N GLU A 70 -16.50 -5.48 9.81
CA GLU A 70 -16.68 -6.47 10.87
C GLU A 70 -15.32 -6.79 11.47
N ARG A 71 -15.31 -6.91 12.79
CA ARG A 71 -14.10 -7.09 13.57
C ARG A 71 -14.22 -8.40 14.32
N ASP A 72 -13.16 -9.18 14.26
CA ASP A 72 -12.99 -10.40 15.05
C ASP A 72 -11.56 -10.39 15.63
N ALA A 73 -11.38 -11.04 16.77
CA ALA A 73 -10.10 -11.08 17.46
C ALA A 73 -9.05 -11.94 16.74
N GLN A 74 -9.47 -12.90 15.91
CA GLN A 74 -8.57 -13.86 15.27
C GLN A 74 -8.89 -14.15 13.80
N GLU A 75 -10.17 -14.18 13.41
CA GLU A 75 -10.58 -14.50 12.05
C GLU A 75 -11.80 -13.71 11.59
N ALA A 76 -11.67 -12.98 10.48
CA ALA A 76 -12.76 -12.25 9.85
C ALA A 76 -13.11 -12.85 8.49
N ARG A 77 -14.39 -12.80 8.11
CA ARG A 77 -14.87 -13.32 6.81
C ARG A 77 -15.83 -12.34 6.13
N ARG A 78 -15.76 -12.29 4.80
CA ARG A 78 -16.69 -11.59 3.91
C ARG A 78 -17.01 -12.46 2.71
N GLY A 79 -18.23 -13.00 2.69
CA GLY A 79 -18.60 -13.99 1.68
C GLY A 79 -17.64 -15.20 1.72
N PRO A 80 -17.03 -15.59 0.59
CA PRO A 80 -16.07 -16.70 0.56
C PRO A 80 -14.67 -16.31 1.09
N VAL A 81 -14.37 -15.02 1.22
CA VAL A 81 -13.02 -14.54 1.57
C VAL A 81 -12.82 -14.49 3.08
N GLY A 82 -11.75 -15.10 3.57
CA GLY A 82 -11.40 -15.11 5.00
C GLY A 82 -10.00 -14.60 5.28
N VAL A 83 -9.80 -13.92 6.40
CA VAL A 83 -8.50 -13.49 6.92
C VAL A 83 -8.34 -14.02 8.33
N ARG A 84 -7.24 -14.71 8.60
CA ARG A 84 -6.90 -15.26 9.91
C ARG A 84 -5.47 -14.87 10.30
N ILE A 85 -5.28 -14.47 11.56
CA ILE A 85 -3.97 -14.15 12.11
C ILE A 85 -3.58 -15.26 13.11
N ASP A 86 -2.54 -16.02 12.78
CA ASP A 86 -2.02 -17.08 13.67
C ASP A 86 -0.94 -16.55 14.61
N ASP A 87 -0.11 -15.63 14.13
CA ASP A 87 1.01 -15.05 14.87
C ASP A 87 0.75 -13.57 15.18
N ALA A 88 -0.21 -13.33 16.08
CA ALA A 88 -0.68 -11.99 16.46
C ALA A 88 0.38 -11.12 17.16
N ASP A 89 1.48 -11.71 17.60
CA ASP A 89 2.63 -10.97 18.15
C ASP A 89 3.47 -10.30 17.04
N LEU A 90 3.35 -10.74 15.79
CA LEU A 90 4.02 -10.15 14.63
C LEU A 90 3.07 -9.38 13.72
N CYS A 91 1.79 -9.73 13.69
CA CYS A 91 0.73 -8.99 12.99
C CYS A 91 -0.34 -8.57 14.00
N LEU A 92 -0.30 -7.30 14.39
CA LEU A 92 -1.16 -6.75 15.44
C LEU A 92 -2.58 -6.49 14.93
N ARG A 93 -2.73 -6.21 13.63
CA ARG A 93 -4.02 -5.93 12.99
C ARG A 93 -3.93 -6.19 11.48
N TYR A 94 -5.00 -6.70 10.89
CA TYR A 94 -5.13 -6.88 9.45
C TYR A 94 -6.54 -6.50 8.99
N LEU A 95 -6.63 -5.65 7.97
CA LEU A 95 -7.87 -5.29 7.29
C LEU A 95 -7.81 -5.85 5.86
N GLY A 96 -8.91 -6.48 5.45
CA GLY A 96 -9.12 -6.98 4.10
C GLY A 96 -10.34 -6.30 3.47
N ALA A 97 -10.21 -5.77 2.25
CA ALA A 97 -11.34 -5.31 1.44
C ALA A 97 -11.37 -6.05 0.11
N VAL A 98 -12.52 -6.63 -0.24
CA VAL A 98 -12.72 -7.33 -1.51
C VAL A 98 -13.36 -6.36 -2.49
N ILE A 99 -12.68 -6.12 -3.62
CA ILE A 99 -13.20 -5.31 -4.72
C ILE A 99 -13.34 -6.22 -5.92
N ARG A 100 -14.54 -6.23 -6.52
CA ARG A 100 -14.87 -7.10 -7.65
C ARG A 100 -15.06 -6.30 -8.92
N SER A 101 -14.83 -6.96 -10.05
CA SER A 101 -14.98 -6.38 -11.39
C SER A 101 -14.13 -5.11 -11.60
N VAL A 102 -12.94 -5.07 -11.01
CA VAL A 102 -11.95 -4.02 -11.25
C VAL A 102 -11.47 -4.13 -12.70
N LYS A 103 -11.26 -2.98 -13.33
CA LYS A 103 -10.62 -2.91 -14.65
C LYS A 103 -9.21 -2.37 -14.47
N ILE A 104 -8.21 -3.21 -14.71
CA ILE A 104 -6.81 -2.79 -14.68
C ILE A 104 -6.50 -1.92 -15.89
N GLY A 105 -5.74 -0.85 -15.65
CA GLY A 105 -5.35 0.10 -16.69
C GLY A 105 -4.49 1.22 -16.14
N PRO A 106 -4.11 2.20 -17.00
CA PRO A 106 -3.34 3.34 -16.55
C PRO A 106 -4.14 4.20 -15.56
N SER A 107 -3.46 4.70 -14.54
CA SER A 107 -4.01 5.67 -13.59
C SER A 107 -4.41 6.99 -14.24
N PRO A 108 -5.32 7.78 -13.63
CA PRO A 108 -5.57 9.15 -14.05
C PRO A 108 -4.30 10.01 -14.07
N ALA A 109 -4.24 11.01 -14.95
CA ALA A 109 -3.04 11.82 -15.17
C ALA A 109 -2.54 12.52 -13.89
N TRP A 110 -3.47 13.03 -13.08
CA TRP A 110 -3.15 13.69 -11.80
C TRP A 110 -2.45 12.73 -10.82
N LEU A 111 -2.88 11.47 -10.76
CA LEU A 111 -2.32 10.46 -9.87
C LEU A 111 -0.91 10.09 -10.31
N GLN A 112 -0.74 9.87 -11.62
CA GLN A 112 0.58 9.62 -12.19
C GLN A 112 1.55 10.78 -11.96
N GLN A 113 1.08 12.03 -12.07
CA GLN A 113 1.91 13.22 -11.84
C GLN A 113 2.36 13.31 -10.38
N ARG A 114 1.45 13.12 -9.42
CA ARG A 114 1.79 13.14 -7.99
C ARG A 114 2.78 12.04 -7.62
N LEU A 115 2.60 10.82 -8.14
CA LEU A 115 3.55 9.73 -7.91
C LEU A 115 4.94 10.05 -8.46
N ARG A 116 5.03 10.56 -9.69
CA ARG A 116 6.31 10.99 -10.27
C ARG A 116 6.98 12.10 -9.46
N GLY A 117 6.21 13.07 -8.99
CA GLY A 117 6.68 14.16 -8.13
C GLY A 117 7.27 13.66 -6.80
N ALA A 118 6.77 12.54 -6.29
CA ALA A 118 7.28 11.86 -5.11
C ALA A 118 8.38 10.81 -5.42
N GLY A 119 8.87 10.73 -6.67
CA GLY A 119 9.91 9.78 -7.08
C GLY A 119 9.43 8.36 -7.37
N ALA A 120 8.11 8.11 -7.33
CA ALA A 120 7.52 6.81 -7.66
C ALA A 120 7.16 6.73 -9.16
N ARG A 121 7.45 5.58 -9.77
CA ARG A 121 7.06 5.30 -11.17
C ARG A 121 5.63 4.77 -11.21
N PRO A 122 4.69 5.40 -11.95
CA PRO A 122 3.36 4.86 -12.15
C PRO A 122 3.38 3.50 -12.88
N ILE A 123 2.47 2.60 -12.51
CA ILE A 123 2.37 1.24 -13.03
C ILE A 123 0.96 0.98 -13.58
N ASN A 124 -0.04 0.87 -12.71
CA ASN A 124 -1.45 0.71 -13.05
C ASN A 124 -2.32 1.32 -11.93
N ASN A 125 -3.61 1.52 -12.19
CA ASN A 125 -4.55 2.14 -11.27
C ASN A 125 -4.58 1.52 -9.86
N VAL A 126 -4.43 0.20 -9.72
CA VAL A 126 -4.46 -0.46 -8.41
C VAL A 126 -3.14 -0.28 -7.64
N VAL A 127 -2.01 -0.54 -8.30
CA VAL A 127 -0.67 -0.39 -7.69
C VAL A 127 -0.37 1.08 -7.38
N ASP A 128 -0.81 1.98 -8.23
CA ASP A 128 -0.65 3.42 -8.04
C ASP A 128 -1.52 3.94 -6.90
N ALA A 129 -2.74 3.41 -6.73
CA ALA A 129 -3.60 3.76 -5.60
C ALA A 129 -2.97 3.35 -4.26
N THR A 130 -2.42 2.13 -4.15
CA THR A 130 -1.77 1.67 -2.91
C THR A 130 -0.50 2.47 -2.60
N ASN A 131 0.32 2.77 -3.61
CA ASN A 131 1.50 3.63 -3.46
C ASN A 131 1.13 5.06 -3.09
N PHE A 132 0.08 5.61 -3.71
CA PHE A 132 -0.38 6.97 -3.42
C PHE A 132 -0.88 7.08 -1.98
N VAL A 133 -1.70 6.15 -1.50
CA VAL A 133 -2.18 6.17 -0.10
C VAL A 133 -1.03 5.97 0.88
N MET A 134 -0.04 5.13 0.55
CA MET A 134 1.18 5.01 1.36
C MET A 134 1.94 6.33 1.46
N LEU A 135 2.04 7.09 0.36
CA LEU A 135 2.70 8.40 0.35
C LEU A 135 1.84 9.49 1.01
N GLU A 136 0.52 9.44 0.84
CA GLU A 136 -0.42 10.43 1.38
C GLU A 136 -0.55 10.27 2.91
N LEU A 137 -0.80 9.04 3.38
CA LEU A 137 -1.19 8.73 4.76
C LEU A 137 -0.14 7.94 5.55
N GLY A 138 0.92 7.44 4.91
CA GLY A 138 2.00 6.70 5.57
C GLY A 138 1.72 5.24 5.82
N GLN A 139 0.55 4.73 5.41
CA GLN A 139 0.14 3.34 5.58
C GLN A 139 0.44 2.56 4.29
N PRO A 140 1.39 1.61 4.29
CA PRO A 140 1.56 0.72 3.16
C PRO A 140 0.33 -0.19 3.01
N LEU A 141 -0.10 -0.37 1.76
CA LEU A 141 -1.14 -1.32 1.38
C LEU A 141 -0.59 -2.29 0.33
N HIS A 142 -1.26 -3.41 0.17
CA HIS A 142 -1.00 -4.36 -0.90
C HIS A 142 -2.31 -4.81 -1.55
N ALA A 143 -2.24 -5.26 -2.79
CA ALA A 143 -3.38 -5.81 -3.50
C ALA A 143 -3.00 -7.19 -4.03
N PHE A 144 -3.80 -8.20 -3.67
CA PHE A 144 -3.66 -9.55 -4.20
C PHE A 144 -4.72 -9.79 -5.27
N ASP A 145 -4.36 -10.48 -6.36
CA ASP A 145 -5.35 -11.08 -7.25
C ASP A 145 -6.06 -12.21 -6.51
N LEU A 146 -7.39 -12.13 -6.38
CA LEU A 146 -8.18 -13.16 -5.71
C LEU A 146 -8.13 -14.51 -6.43
N ASN A 147 -7.94 -14.53 -7.75
CA ASN A 147 -7.77 -15.75 -8.53
C ASN A 147 -6.45 -16.46 -8.22
N GLY A 148 -5.44 -15.72 -7.78
CA GLY A 148 -4.13 -16.25 -7.37
C GLY A 148 -4.12 -16.84 -5.95
N LEU A 149 -5.13 -16.55 -5.13
CA LEU A 149 -5.21 -16.98 -3.73
C LEU A 149 -5.94 -18.32 -3.56
N ALA A 150 -5.20 -19.38 -3.21
CA ALA A 150 -5.80 -20.68 -2.95
C ALA A 150 -6.79 -20.61 -1.76
N GLY A 151 -7.97 -21.18 -1.97
CA GLY A 151 -9.04 -21.20 -0.96
C GLY A 151 -9.64 -19.82 -0.63
N THR A 152 -9.33 -18.78 -1.43
CA THR A 152 -9.78 -17.39 -1.21
C THR A 152 -9.58 -16.94 0.24
N SER A 153 -8.39 -17.15 0.78
CA SER A 153 -8.11 -16.86 2.18
C SER A 153 -6.74 -16.26 2.37
N ILE A 154 -6.57 -15.53 3.46
CA ILE A 154 -5.29 -15.08 3.97
C ILE A 154 -5.08 -15.68 5.35
N VAL A 155 -3.90 -16.25 5.55
CA VAL A 155 -3.37 -16.73 6.82
C VAL A 155 -2.06 -16.00 7.10
N VAL A 156 -2.05 -15.16 8.12
CA VAL A 156 -0.85 -14.42 8.53
C VAL A 156 -0.12 -15.22 9.59
N ARG A 157 1.04 -15.76 9.21
CA ARG A 157 1.80 -16.68 10.07
C ARG A 157 3.30 -16.67 9.78
N ARG A 158 4.08 -17.20 10.72
CA ARG A 158 5.50 -17.47 10.53
C ARG A 158 5.74 -18.55 9.48
N VAL A 159 6.96 -18.52 8.95
CA VAL A 159 7.51 -19.54 8.04
C VAL A 159 7.49 -20.92 8.69
N ARG A 160 6.98 -21.93 7.97
CA ARG A 160 7.03 -23.34 8.39
C ARG A 160 8.37 -24.00 8.05
N GLU A 161 8.69 -25.11 8.72
CA GLU A 161 9.98 -25.80 8.56
C GLU A 161 10.27 -26.28 7.12
N ASP A 162 9.23 -26.59 6.35
CA ASP A 162 9.28 -27.01 4.96
C ASP A 162 9.40 -25.84 3.97
N GLU A 163 9.14 -24.61 4.40
CA GLU A 163 9.15 -23.39 3.59
C GLU A 163 10.53 -22.70 3.63
N ARG A 164 11.53 -23.29 2.97
CA ARG A 164 12.92 -22.80 3.06
C ARG A 164 13.26 -21.64 2.12
N SER A 165 12.43 -21.39 1.11
CA SER A 165 12.68 -20.34 0.13
C SER A 165 11.39 -19.83 -0.50
N PHE A 166 11.42 -18.57 -0.94
CA PHE A 166 10.29 -17.90 -1.58
C PHE A 166 10.80 -16.99 -2.70
N THR A 167 10.07 -16.91 -3.81
CA THR A 167 10.43 -16.03 -4.94
C THR A 167 9.63 -14.75 -4.84
N THR A 168 10.33 -13.63 -4.72
CA THR A 168 9.71 -12.30 -4.67
C THR A 168 9.40 -11.77 -6.07
N LEU A 169 8.57 -10.72 -6.16
CA LEU A 169 8.14 -10.12 -7.44
C LEU A 169 9.27 -9.55 -8.31
N ASP A 170 10.46 -9.33 -7.75
CA ASP A 170 11.68 -9.02 -8.50
C ASP A 170 12.32 -10.24 -9.20
N GLY A 171 11.70 -11.42 -9.07
CA GLY A 171 12.18 -12.69 -9.60
C GLY A 171 13.30 -13.34 -8.79
N GLU A 172 13.71 -12.74 -7.66
CA GLU A 172 14.80 -13.28 -6.84
C GLU A 172 14.32 -14.32 -5.84
N LYS A 173 15.07 -15.42 -5.73
CA LYS A 173 14.80 -16.47 -4.75
C LYS A 173 15.41 -16.11 -3.40
N ARG A 174 14.56 -15.89 -2.41
CA ARG A 174 14.90 -15.50 -1.04
C ARG A 174 14.98 -16.73 -0.13
N LYS A 175 15.95 -16.76 0.78
CA LYS A 175 16.06 -17.79 1.82
C LYS A 175 15.25 -17.34 3.03
N LEU A 176 14.29 -18.15 3.43
CA LEU A 176 13.43 -17.85 4.57
C LEU A 176 14.00 -18.39 5.87
N THR A 177 13.66 -17.75 6.98
CA THR A 177 13.95 -18.21 8.35
C THR A 177 12.66 -18.29 9.14
N SER A 178 12.58 -19.20 10.13
CA SER A 178 11.38 -19.46 10.94
C SER A 178 10.76 -18.24 11.61
N ASP A 179 11.58 -17.21 11.91
CA ASP A 179 11.11 -16.01 12.60
C ASP A 179 10.47 -14.98 11.66
N MET A 180 10.55 -15.18 10.34
CA MET A 180 9.96 -14.28 9.35
C MET A 180 8.44 -14.47 9.31
N LEU A 181 7.72 -13.35 9.23
CA LEU A 181 6.28 -13.35 9.02
C LEU A 181 5.96 -13.44 7.53
N MET A 182 5.04 -14.32 7.18
CA MET A 182 4.53 -14.50 5.83
C MET A 182 3.04 -14.18 5.79
N ILE A 183 2.61 -13.65 4.65
CA ILE A 183 1.21 -13.69 4.23
C ILE A 183 1.06 -14.95 3.40
N CYS A 184 0.14 -15.83 3.77
CA CYS A 184 -0.11 -17.09 3.09
C CYS A 184 -1.54 -17.14 2.60
N ASP A 185 -1.79 -17.90 1.53
CA ASP A 185 -3.13 -18.38 1.22
C ASP A 185 -3.43 -19.68 2.00
N ALA A 186 -4.45 -20.45 1.57
CA ALA A 186 -4.81 -21.71 2.23
C ALA A 186 -3.71 -22.78 2.13
N GLU A 187 -2.79 -22.67 1.18
CA GLU A 187 -1.83 -23.73 0.81
C GLU A 187 -0.37 -23.30 0.98
N ARG A 188 -0.02 -22.06 0.63
CA ARG A 188 1.38 -21.61 0.48
C ARG A 188 1.58 -20.13 0.85
N PRO A 189 2.83 -19.69 1.06
CA PRO A 189 3.17 -18.27 1.18
C PRO A 189 2.92 -17.53 -0.15
N VAL A 190 2.42 -16.30 -0.04
CA VAL A 190 2.12 -15.40 -1.17
C VAL A 190 2.82 -14.03 -1.02
N ALA A 191 3.25 -13.65 0.18
CA ALA A 191 4.11 -12.47 0.38
C ALA A 191 4.95 -12.59 1.66
N ILE A 192 6.05 -11.85 1.70
CA ILE A 192 6.81 -11.60 2.94
C ILE A 192 6.15 -10.40 3.62
N GLY A 193 5.56 -10.63 4.80
CA GLY A 193 4.71 -9.65 5.50
C GLY A 193 5.38 -8.30 5.67
N GLY A 194 4.79 -7.25 5.10
CA GLY A 194 5.27 -5.86 5.17
C GLY A 194 6.61 -5.59 4.48
N VAL A 195 7.15 -6.53 3.70
CA VAL A 195 8.43 -6.38 3.00
C VAL A 195 8.25 -6.40 1.49
N MET A 196 7.75 -7.50 0.93
CA MET A 196 7.64 -7.68 -0.52
C MET A 196 6.61 -8.75 -0.87
N GLY A 197 5.83 -8.50 -1.93
CA GLY A 197 4.93 -9.47 -2.52
C GLY A 197 5.65 -10.63 -3.22
N GLY A 198 4.95 -11.74 -3.37
CA GLY A 198 5.35 -12.85 -4.22
C GLY A 198 5.07 -12.59 -5.69
N LEU A 199 5.76 -13.33 -6.54
CA LEU A 199 5.56 -13.26 -7.99
C LEU A 199 4.19 -13.81 -8.42
N ASP A 200 3.67 -14.84 -7.74
CA ASP A 200 2.47 -15.58 -8.17
C ASP A 200 1.13 -14.99 -7.69
N SER A 201 1.16 -13.87 -6.97
CA SER A 201 -0.04 -13.25 -6.37
C SER A 201 -0.17 -11.76 -6.66
N GLU A 202 0.61 -11.25 -7.61
CA GLU A 202 0.58 -9.86 -8.05
C GLU A 202 -0.67 -9.58 -8.89
N VAL A 203 -1.06 -8.30 -8.96
CA VAL A 203 -2.14 -7.84 -9.84
C VAL A 203 -1.60 -7.74 -11.27
N GLU A 204 -2.20 -8.50 -12.19
CA GLU A 204 -1.87 -8.53 -13.61
C GLU A 204 -2.93 -7.79 -14.46
N ASP A 205 -2.67 -7.64 -15.75
CA ASP A 205 -3.57 -6.91 -16.67
C ASP A 205 -4.97 -7.54 -16.81
N ASP A 206 -5.10 -8.85 -16.52
CA ASP A 206 -6.36 -9.60 -16.58
C ASP A 206 -7.02 -9.80 -15.20
N THR A 207 -6.42 -9.27 -14.13
CA THR A 207 -7.02 -9.30 -12.79
C THR A 207 -8.35 -8.55 -12.78
N VAL A 208 -9.41 -9.20 -12.28
CA VAL A 208 -10.75 -8.61 -12.17
C VAL A 208 -11.26 -8.51 -10.74
N ASP A 209 -10.77 -9.36 -9.84
CA ASP A 209 -11.19 -9.40 -8.44
C ASP A 209 -9.94 -9.30 -7.57
N ILE A 210 -9.91 -8.33 -6.65
CA ILE A 210 -8.75 -8.10 -5.78
C ILE A 210 -9.13 -8.16 -4.30
N LEU A 211 -8.15 -8.55 -3.49
CA LEU A 211 -8.15 -8.37 -2.05
C LEU A 211 -7.13 -7.31 -1.68
N LEU A 212 -7.61 -6.16 -1.19
CA LEU A 212 -6.76 -5.13 -0.60
C LEU A 212 -6.39 -5.50 0.82
N GLU A 213 -5.09 -5.51 1.10
CA GLU A 213 -4.47 -5.63 2.42
C GLU A 213 -4.14 -4.25 2.98
N CYS A 214 -4.54 -4.03 4.23
CA CYS A 214 -4.00 -2.95 5.08
C CYS A 214 -3.67 -3.56 6.45
N ALA A 215 -2.39 -3.68 6.78
CA ALA A 215 -1.92 -4.42 7.95
C ALA A 215 -1.05 -3.58 8.88
N LEU A 216 -0.95 -4.01 10.13
CA LEU A 216 -0.08 -3.46 11.16
C LEU A 216 0.85 -4.58 11.64
N PHE A 217 2.13 -4.48 11.29
CA PHE A 217 3.14 -5.46 11.66
C PHE A 217 4.03 -4.94 12.80
N ASP A 218 4.63 -5.85 13.56
CA ASP A 218 5.62 -5.50 14.57
C ASP A 218 6.87 -4.89 13.90
N PRO A 219 7.25 -3.63 14.24
CA PRO A 219 8.37 -2.95 13.60
C PRO A 219 9.71 -3.67 13.75
N LYS A 220 9.93 -4.38 14.86
CA LYS A 220 11.21 -5.09 15.11
C LYS A 220 11.34 -6.32 14.21
N SER A 221 10.23 -7.04 14.01
CA SER A 221 10.15 -8.18 13.09
C SER A 221 10.44 -7.75 11.65
N ILE A 222 9.81 -6.66 11.19
CA ILE A 222 10.04 -6.10 9.87
C ILE A 222 11.51 -5.72 9.70
N ARG A 223 12.08 -4.98 10.66
CA ARG A 223 13.49 -4.58 10.62
C ARG A 223 14.44 -5.79 10.56
N SER A 224 14.13 -6.85 11.31
CA SER A 224 14.94 -8.06 11.36
C SER A 224 14.88 -8.82 10.03
N THR A 225 13.69 -8.95 9.46
CA THR A 225 13.45 -9.59 8.16
C THR A 225 14.15 -8.84 7.04
N ARG A 226 13.97 -7.51 6.99
CA ARG A 226 14.63 -6.58 6.04
C ARG A 226 16.15 -6.78 6.02
N LYS A 227 16.77 -6.81 7.21
CA LYS A 227 18.21 -7.03 7.37
C LYS A 227 18.65 -8.42 6.94
N ALA A 228 17.91 -9.46 7.32
CA ALA A 228 18.23 -10.83 6.97
C ALA A 228 18.17 -11.09 5.45
N LEU A 229 17.24 -10.43 4.77
CA LEU A 229 17.05 -10.53 3.31
C LEU A 229 17.89 -9.53 2.51
N VAL A 230 18.55 -8.57 3.18
CA VAL A 230 19.29 -7.47 2.55
C VAL A 230 18.42 -6.72 1.53
N MET A 231 17.15 -6.53 1.87
CA MET A 231 16.15 -5.92 1.00
C MET A 231 15.61 -4.67 1.67
N SER A 232 15.35 -3.61 0.91
CA SER A 232 14.59 -2.47 1.43
C SER A 232 13.59 -1.94 0.43
N THR A 233 12.33 -1.94 0.84
CA THR A 233 11.21 -1.33 0.12
C THR A 233 10.68 -0.12 0.89
N ASP A 234 9.95 0.75 0.20
CA ASP A 234 9.24 1.89 0.80
C ASP A 234 8.24 1.47 1.87
N ALA A 235 7.58 0.32 1.67
CA ALA A 235 6.68 -0.29 2.64
C ALA A 235 7.44 -0.72 3.90
N SER A 236 8.51 -1.53 3.74
CA SER A 236 9.31 -2.02 4.87
C SER A 236 9.95 -0.88 5.68
N TYR A 237 10.32 0.22 5.00
CA TYR A 237 10.93 1.39 5.62
C TYR A 237 9.97 2.12 6.57
N ARG A 238 8.68 2.17 6.20
CA ARG A 238 7.60 2.74 7.02
C ARG A 238 7.25 1.81 8.17
N PHE A 239 6.98 0.53 7.88
CA PHE A 239 6.64 -0.44 8.93
C PHE A 239 7.73 -0.57 10.00
N GLU A 240 9.03 -0.55 9.64
CA GLU A 240 10.11 -0.62 10.65
C GLU A 240 10.22 0.63 11.56
N ARG A 241 9.61 1.75 11.15
CA ARG A 241 9.52 3.01 11.92
C ARG A 241 8.16 3.21 12.58
N GLY A 242 7.23 2.27 12.40
CA GLY A 242 5.87 2.35 12.90
C GLY A 242 4.92 3.06 11.92
N VAL A 243 3.71 2.54 11.83
CA VAL A 243 2.58 3.12 11.09
C VAL A 243 1.42 3.37 12.06
N ASP A 244 0.56 4.32 11.73
CA ASP A 244 -0.54 4.75 12.60
C ASP A 244 -1.66 3.69 12.70
N PRO A 245 -1.87 3.05 13.87
CA PRO A 245 -2.90 2.02 14.03
C PRO A 245 -4.33 2.52 13.84
N GLU A 246 -4.58 3.80 14.13
CA GLU A 246 -5.91 4.41 14.02
C GLU A 246 -6.20 4.87 12.59
N GLY A 247 -5.15 5.14 11.80
CA GLY A 247 -5.25 5.57 10.40
C GLY A 247 -5.61 4.47 9.40
N MET A 248 -5.59 3.20 9.81
CA MET A 248 -5.75 2.06 8.90
C MET A 248 -7.10 2.01 8.17
N GLU A 249 -8.20 2.32 8.85
CA GLU A 249 -9.54 2.33 8.24
C GLU A 249 -9.68 3.46 7.24
N LEU A 250 -9.13 4.64 7.56
CA LEU A 250 -9.07 5.77 6.63
C LEU A 250 -8.24 5.43 5.40
N ALA A 251 -7.07 4.81 5.57
CA ALA A 251 -6.23 4.38 4.46
C ALA A 251 -6.93 3.34 3.56
N MET A 252 -7.66 2.39 4.15
CA MET A 252 -8.46 1.43 3.38
C MET A 252 -9.55 2.13 2.58
N SER A 253 -10.34 3.01 3.21
CA SER A 253 -11.39 3.78 2.52
C SER A 253 -10.82 4.63 1.39
N ARG A 254 -9.66 5.26 1.63
CA ARG A 254 -8.97 6.08 0.64
C ARG A 254 -8.50 5.29 -0.57
N ALA A 255 -7.96 4.09 -0.35
CA ALA A 255 -7.54 3.19 -1.43
C ALA A 255 -8.74 2.69 -2.24
N VAL A 256 -9.83 2.31 -1.57
CA VAL A 256 -11.08 1.89 -2.25
C VAL A 256 -11.62 3.03 -3.12
N ALA A 257 -11.68 4.26 -2.60
CA ALA A 257 -12.15 5.43 -3.36
C ALA A 257 -11.31 5.76 -4.61
N LEU A 258 -10.02 5.38 -4.63
CA LEU A 258 -9.14 5.57 -5.80
C LEU A 258 -9.29 4.47 -6.85
N ILE A 259 -9.71 3.27 -6.45
CA ILE A 259 -9.76 2.08 -7.31
C ILE A 259 -11.12 1.93 -7.98
N VAL A 260 -12.21 2.31 -7.30
CA VAL A 260 -13.60 2.07 -7.72
C VAL A 260 -14.16 3.22 -8.54
#